data_AF-A0A968MST2-F1
#
_entry.id   AF-A0A968MST2-F1
#
_cell.length_a   1.000
_cell.length_b   1.000
_cell.length_c   1.000
_cell.angle_alpha   90.00
_cell.angle_beta   90.00
_cell.angle_gamma   90.00
#
_symmetry.space_group_name_H-M   'P 1'
#
loop_
_entity.id
_entity.type
_entity.pdbx_description
1 polymer ?
#
loop_
_entity_poly.entity_id
_entity_poly.type
_entity_poly.pdbx_seq_one_letter_code
_entity_poly.pdbx_strand_id
1 'polypeptide(L)'
;MGKYSNYKLITEPEANDFNKRFKIINPVTIENSFHVDENSDGITDYTFDNPNFNFNQMRSNLVFRWEYRPGSQLYIVWSNERTDWLNPGYAPLRGAARRLADVVPNNIFMIKFNYWFSI
;
A
#
# COMPACT_ATOMS: atom_id res chain seq x y z
N MET A 1 5.55 2.42 -1.78
CA MET A 1 5.43 2.81 -3.20
C MET A 1 6.06 1.72 -4.05
N GLY A 2 5.32 1.15 -4.98
CA GLY A 2 5.84 0.24 -6.00
C GLY A 2 6.05 1.01 -7.30
N LYS A 3 7.29 1.05 -7.80
CA LYS A 3 7.61 1.60 -9.12
C LYS A 3 8.11 0.47 -10.01
N TYR A 4 7.49 0.32 -11.17
CA TYR A 4 7.91 -0.60 -12.21
C TYR A 4 8.88 0.09 -13.15
N SER A 5 9.86 -0.68 -13.62
CA SER A 5 10.89 -0.25 -14.55
C SER A 5 11.32 -1.45 -15.39
N ASN A 6 12.07 -1.22 -16.46
CA ASN A 6 12.51 -2.26 -17.39
C ASN A 6 11.35 -3.07 -17.96
N TYR A 7 10.43 -2.37 -18.63
CA TYR A 7 9.31 -2.98 -19.32
C TYR A 7 9.82 -3.90 -20.42
N LYS A 8 9.15 -5.05 -20.58
CA LYS A 8 9.57 -6.12 -21.48
C LYS A 8 8.36 -6.60 -22.25
N LEU A 9 8.52 -6.72 -23.56
CA LEU A 9 7.58 -7.41 -24.42
C LEU A 9 8.07 -8.83 -24.63
N ILE A 10 7.19 -9.82 -24.48
CA ILE A 10 7.52 -11.22 -24.73
C ILE A 10 7.58 -11.44 -26.24
N THR A 11 8.70 -12.02 -26.71
CA THR A 11 8.95 -12.30 -28.13
C THR A 11 8.91 -13.81 -28.38
N GLU A 12 9.90 -14.55 -27.88
CA GLU A 12 10.01 -16.01 -28.05
C GLU A 12 9.93 -16.71 -26.68
N PRO A 13 8.73 -16.92 -26.10
CA PRO A 13 8.60 -17.39 -24.72
C PRO A 13 9.30 -18.74 -24.45
N GLU A 14 9.43 -19.60 -25.46
CA GLU A 14 10.02 -20.93 -25.38
C GLU A 14 11.52 -20.98 -25.73
N ALA A 15 12.15 -19.85 -26.11
CA ALA A 15 13.55 -19.86 -26.52
C ALA A 15 14.46 -20.43 -25.42
N ASN A 16 15.42 -21.29 -25.79
CA ASN A 16 16.39 -21.83 -24.82
C ASN A 16 17.25 -20.72 -24.18
N ASP A 17 17.49 -19.62 -24.91
CA ASP A 17 18.17 -18.43 -24.42
C ASP A 17 17.17 -17.44 -23.78
N PHE A 18 17.40 -17.08 -22.52
CA PHE A 18 16.57 -16.15 -21.77
C PHE A 18 16.44 -14.77 -22.43
N ASN A 19 17.50 -14.26 -23.07
CA ASN A 19 17.49 -12.93 -23.66
C ASN A 19 16.67 -12.85 -24.95
N LYS A 20 16.38 -13.99 -25.58
CA LYS A 20 15.51 -14.06 -26.77
C LYS A 20 14.04 -14.10 -26.41
N ARG A 21 13.71 -14.39 -25.14
CA ARG A 21 12.32 -14.50 -24.68
C ARG A 21 11.62 -13.16 -24.57
N PHE A 22 12.37 -12.07 -24.48
CA PHE A 22 11.80 -10.73 -24.37
C PHE A 22 12.65 -9.67 -25.06
N LYS A 23 11.97 -8.61 -25.51
CA LYS A 23 12.56 -7.35 -25.95
C LYS A 23 12.33 -6.31 -24.86
N ILE A 24 13.36 -5.57 -24.47
CA ILE A 24 13.20 -4.42 -23.57
C ILE A 24 12.50 -3.30 -24.35
N ILE A 25 11.44 -2.75 -23.77
CA ILE A 25 10.68 -1.63 -24.34
C ILE A 25 10.80 -0.42 -23.41
N ASN A 26 10.85 0.77 -24.02
CA ASN A 26 10.95 2.04 -23.31
C ASN A 26 9.69 2.86 -23.59
N PRO A 27 8.57 2.55 -22.91
CA PRO A 27 7.33 3.28 -23.11
C PRO A 27 7.45 4.72 -22.66
N VAL A 28 6.70 5.59 -23.32
CA VAL A 28 6.48 6.98 -22.91
C VAL A 28 5.22 7.04 -22.06
N THR A 29 5.29 7.67 -20.90
CA THR A 29 4.10 7.90 -20.06
C THR A 29 3.30 9.07 -20.61
N ILE A 30 2.03 8.85 -20.95
CA ILE A 30 1.10 9.91 -21.32
C ILE A 30 -0.12 9.75 -20.41
N GLU A 31 -0.42 10.80 -19.64
CA GLU A 31 -1.41 10.79 -18.56
C GLU A 31 -1.19 9.64 -17.56
N ASN A 32 -1.87 8.52 -17.78
CA ASN A 32 -1.94 7.37 -16.89
C ASN A 32 -1.61 6.03 -17.57
N SER A 33 -1.28 6.08 -18.86
CA SER A 33 -0.93 4.92 -19.68
C SER A 33 0.50 5.05 -20.20
N PHE A 34 1.09 3.91 -20.46
CA PHE A 34 2.34 3.76 -21.17
C PHE A 34 2.05 3.53 -22.64
N HIS A 35 2.69 4.33 -23.49
CA HIS A 35 2.60 4.28 -24.94
C HIS A 35 3.91 3.74 -25.49
N VAL A 36 3.84 2.70 -26.32
CA VAL A 36 5.01 2.08 -26.92
C VAL A 36 5.01 2.39 -28.41
N ASP A 37 6.15 2.87 -28.89
CA ASP A 37 6.50 3.00 -30.29
C ASP A 37 7.73 2.10 -30.51
N GLU A 38 7.54 0.97 -31.19
CA GLU A 38 8.59 -0.01 -31.41
C GLU A 38 9.51 0.31 -32.58
N ASN A 39 8.99 1.01 -33.58
CA ASN A 39 9.68 1.30 -34.84
C ASN A 39 10.28 2.73 -34.88
N SER A 40 9.98 3.54 -33.86
CA SER A 40 10.40 4.93 -33.71
C SER A 40 9.93 5.85 -34.85
N ASP A 41 8.75 5.57 -35.44
CA ASP A 41 8.14 6.39 -36.47
C ASP A 41 7.29 7.56 -35.91
N GLY A 42 7.15 7.63 -34.59
CA GLY A 42 6.38 8.66 -33.89
C GLY A 42 4.89 8.32 -33.73
N ILE A 43 4.45 7.14 -34.16
CA ILE A 43 3.09 6.61 -33.98
C ILE A 43 3.14 5.57 -32.86
N THR A 44 2.18 5.65 -31.93
CA THR A 44 2.04 4.63 -30.88
C THR A 44 1.49 3.35 -31.48
N ASP A 45 2.22 2.24 -31.32
CA ASP A 45 1.79 0.92 -31.73
C ASP A 45 0.74 0.33 -30.77
N TYR A 46 1.01 0.43 -29.47
CA TYR A 46 0.10 -0.07 -28.43
C TYR A 46 0.30 0.65 -27.09
N THR A 47 -0.69 0.47 -26.21
CA THR A 47 -0.70 1.09 -24.88
C THR A 47 -1.01 0.07 -23.79
N PHE A 48 -0.59 0.39 -22.56
CA PHE A 48 -0.96 -0.37 -21.36
C PHE A 48 -1.03 0.54 -20.13
N ASP A 49 -1.77 0.13 -19.11
CA ASP A 49 -1.94 0.92 -17.89
C ASP A 49 -0.66 1.04 -17.09
N ASN A 50 -0.48 2.18 -16.43
CA ASN A 50 0.62 2.37 -15.50
C ASN A 50 0.45 1.47 -14.25
N PRO A 51 1.33 0.48 -14.02
CA PRO A 51 1.17 -0.46 -12.92
C PRO A 51 1.73 0.08 -11.59
N ASN A 52 2.30 1.29 -11.58
CA ASN A 52 2.85 1.90 -10.38
C ASN A 52 1.76 2.10 -9.33
N PHE A 53 2.00 1.69 -8.09
CA PHE A 53 1.02 1.81 -7.02
C PHE A 53 1.62 2.41 -5.77
N ASN A 54 0.74 2.90 -4.90
CA ASN A 54 1.11 3.34 -3.56
C ASN A 54 0.20 2.72 -2.52
N PHE A 55 0.83 2.18 -1.47
CA PHE A 55 0.17 1.49 -0.38
C PHE A 55 0.65 2.13 0.91
N ASN A 56 -0.29 2.60 1.72
CA ASN A 56 -0.02 3.21 3.00
C ASN A 56 -0.86 2.51 4.07
N GLN A 57 -0.27 2.25 5.22
CA GLN A 57 -0.96 1.60 6.33
C GLN A 57 -0.49 2.18 7.65
N MET A 58 -1.44 2.42 8.55
CA MET A 58 -1.20 2.88 9.92
C MET A 58 -1.85 1.90 10.88
N ARG A 59 -1.06 1.39 11.83
CA ARG A 59 -1.53 0.51 12.91
C ARG A 59 -1.10 1.09 14.25
N SER A 60 -2.04 1.25 15.17
CA SER A 60 -1.82 1.78 16.51
C SER A 60 -2.48 0.87 17.55
N ASN A 61 -1.80 0.70 18.69
CA ASN A 61 -2.30 -0.03 19.85
C ASN A 61 -2.09 0.83 21.09
N LEU A 62 -3.17 1.17 21.78
CA LEU A 62 -3.19 1.96 23.00
C LEU A 62 -3.69 1.12 24.16
N VAL A 63 -2.96 1.15 25.27
CA VAL A 63 -3.32 0.43 26.50
C VAL A 63 -3.33 1.42 27.66
N PHE A 64 -4.50 1.63 28.24
CA PHE A 64 -4.67 2.38 29.46
C PHE A 64 -4.84 1.41 30.63
N ARG A 65 -4.10 1.63 31.71
CA ARG A 65 -4.21 0.87 32.96
C ARG A 65 -4.42 1.84 34.11
N TRP A 66 -5.44 1.57 34.92
CA TRP A 66 -5.74 2.33 36.12
C TRP A 66 -5.95 1.42 37.32
N GLU A 67 -5.31 1.74 38.43
CA GLU A 67 -5.59 1.13 39.73
C GLU A 67 -6.48 2.10 40.52
N TYR A 68 -7.76 1.73 40.69
CA TYR A 68 -8.75 2.60 41.32
C TYR A 68 -8.94 2.29 42.82
N ARG A 69 -8.51 1.10 43.25
CA ARG A 69 -8.38 0.68 44.66
C ARG A 69 -7.18 -0.26 44.77
N PRO A 70 -6.53 -0.36 45.94
CA PRO A 70 -5.45 -1.31 46.15
C PRO A 70 -5.84 -2.72 45.69
N GLY A 71 -5.09 -3.28 44.74
CA GLY A 71 -5.34 -4.62 44.19
C GLY A 71 -6.46 -4.70 43.15
N SER A 72 -7.14 -3.60 42.81
CA SER A 72 -8.20 -3.55 41.82
C SER A 72 -7.81 -2.70 40.61
N GLN A 73 -7.87 -3.27 39.41
CA GLN A 73 -7.28 -2.70 38.19
C GLN A 73 -8.27 -2.71 37.03
N LEU A 74 -8.31 -1.62 36.28
CA LEU A 74 -9.02 -1.48 35.02
C LEU A 74 -7.99 -1.35 33.89
N TYR A 75 -8.26 -2.06 32.80
CA TYR A 75 -7.51 -1.99 31.55
C TYR A 75 -8.48 -1.63 30.43
N ILE A 76 -8.09 -0.67 29.60
CA ILE A 76 -8.78 -0.31 28.36
C ILE A 76 -7.75 -0.43 27.24
N VAL A 77 -8.02 -1.29 26.28
CA VAL A 77 -7.18 -1.53 25.11
C VAL A 77 -7.93 -1.06 23.88
N TRP A 78 -7.29 -0.25 23.06
CA TRP A 78 -7.80 0.24 21.79
C TRP A 78 -6.78 -0.01 20.68
N SER A 79 -7.17 -0.84 19.72
CA SER A 79 -6.42 -1.07 18.49
C SER A 79 -7.09 -0.32 17.34
N ASN A 80 -6.29 0.40 16.56
CA ASN A 80 -6.74 1.18 15.41
C ASN A 80 -5.90 0.80 14.19
N GLU A 81 -6.57 0.46 13.09
CA GLU A 81 -5.94 0.15 11.82
C GLU A 81 -6.59 0.97 10.69
N ARG A 82 -5.75 1.54 9.83
CA ARG A 82 -6.14 2.24 8.61
C ARG A 82 -5.26 1.79 7.46
N THR A 83 -5.88 1.48 6.32
CA THR A 83 -5.18 1.02 5.12
C THR A 83 -5.71 1.80 3.92
N ASP A 84 -4.81 2.30 3.09
CA ASP A 84 -5.11 3.05 1.87
C ASP A 84 -4.30 2.51 0.68
N TRP A 85 -4.94 2.43 -0.48
CA TRP A 85 -4.31 1.96 -1.72
C TRP A 85 -4.64 2.89 -2.89
N LEU A 86 -3.63 3.26 -3.66
CA LEU A 86 -3.73 4.13 -4.83
C LEU A 86 -3.04 3.51 -6.05
N ASN A 87 -3.73 3.53 -7.20
CA ASN A 87 -3.18 3.09 -8.48
C ASN A 87 -3.64 3.97 -9.65
N PRO A 88 -2.72 4.63 -10.38
CA PRO A 88 -1.37 5.00 -9.97
C PRO A 88 -1.41 6.27 -9.12
N GLY A 89 -0.45 6.40 -8.21
CA GLY A 89 -0.50 7.53 -7.30
C GLY A 89 0.79 7.77 -6.57
N TYR A 90 1.41 8.91 -6.83
CA TYR A 90 2.40 9.46 -5.92
C TYR A 90 1.69 10.42 -4.96
N ALA A 91 1.74 10.11 -3.67
CA ALA A 91 1.35 11.06 -2.63
C ALA A 91 2.60 11.41 -1.81
N PRO A 92 2.99 12.69 -1.72
CA PRO A 92 4.03 13.10 -0.79
C PRO A 92 3.62 12.74 0.64
N LEU A 93 4.59 12.52 1.54
CA LEU A 93 4.36 11.99 2.89
C LEU A 93 3.22 12.68 3.64
N ARG A 94 3.16 14.02 3.61
CA ARG A 94 2.10 14.80 4.26
C ARG A 94 0.72 14.56 3.64
N GLY A 95 0.65 14.44 2.32
CA GLY A 95 -0.59 14.12 1.60
C GLY A 95 -1.05 12.69 1.87
N ALA A 96 -0.12 11.74 1.89
CA ALA A 96 -0.39 10.35 2.26
C ALA A 96 -0.91 10.23 3.70
N ALA A 97 -0.30 10.96 4.65
CA ALA A 97 -0.74 10.99 6.04
C ALA A 97 -2.14 11.60 6.20
N ARG A 98 -2.44 12.70 5.50
CA ARG A 98 -3.78 13.30 5.51
C ARG A 98 -4.83 12.34 4.95
N ARG A 99 -4.54 11.73 3.80
CA ARG A 99 -5.44 10.73 3.19
C ARG A 99 -5.66 9.53 4.10
N LEU A 100 -4.60 9.01 4.72
CA LEU A 100 -4.70 7.96 5.73
C LEU A 100 -5.53 8.38 6.94
N ALA A 101 -5.49 9.65 7.36
CA ALA A 101 -6.30 10.15 8.45
C ALA A 101 -7.80 10.20 8.09
N ASP A 102 -8.12 10.44 6.82
CA ASP A 102 -9.48 10.45 6.28
C ASP A 102 -10.05 9.04 6.01
N VAL A 103 -9.20 8.00 5.98
CA VAL A 103 -9.65 6.60 5.84
C VAL A 103 -10.43 6.16 7.07
N VAL A 104 -11.61 5.55 6.84
CA VAL A 104 -12.42 4.94 7.88
C VAL A 104 -11.61 3.85 8.59
N PRO A 105 -11.32 3.99 9.90
CA PRO A 105 -10.52 3.03 10.62
C PRO A 105 -11.29 1.77 11.00
N ASN A 106 -10.57 0.64 11.01
CA ASN A 106 -10.96 -0.54 11.77
C ASN A 106 -10.54 -0.34 13.23
N ASN A 107 -11.51 -0.33 14.14
CA ASN A 107 -11.25 -0.18 15.58
C ASN A 107 -11.65 -1.44 16.33
N ILE A 108 -10.76 -1.90 17.21
CA ILE A 108 -11.04 -2.97 18.17
C ILE A 108 -10.87 -2.39 19.57
N PHE A 109 -11.89 -2.58 20.42
CA PHE A 109 -11.88 -2.14 21.81
C PHE A 109 -11.99 -3.34 22.73
N MET A 110 -11.21 -3.35 23.80
CA MET A 110 -11.27 -4.36 24.84
C MET A 110 -11.19 -3.70 26.21
N ILE A 111 -12.01 -4.15 27.14
CA ILE A 111 -12.00 -3.71 28.53
C ILE A 111 -11.76 -4.94 29.40
N LYS A 112 -10.82 -4.83 30.34
CA LYS A 112 -10.57 -5.86 31.36
C LYS A 112 -10.61 -5.20 32.72
N PHE A 113 -11.30 -5.84 33.65
CA PHE A 113 -11.48 -5.34 35.01
C PHE A 113 -11.16 -6.43 36.00
N ASN A 114 -10.45 -6.07 37.07
CA ASN A 114 -10.16 -6.95 38.20
C ASN A 114 -10.55 -6.21 39.48
N TYR A 115 -11.26 -6.90 40.36
CA TYR A 115 -11.64 -6.38 41.66
C TYR A 115 -11.14 -7.32 42.75
N TRP A 116 -10.42 -6.76 43.72
CA TRP A 116 -10.01 -7.48 44.91
C TRP A 116 -11.11 -7.37 45.97
N PHE A 117 -11.65 -8.52 46.37
CA PHE A 117 -12.54 -8.62 47.53
C PHE A 117 -11.69 -8.84 48.77
N SER A 118 -11.64 -7.84 49.65
CA SER A 118 -11.18 -8.05 51.03
C SER A 118 -12.33 -8.73 51.78
N ILE A 119 -12.26 -10.05 51.90
CA ILE A 119 -13.08 -10.83 52.85
C ILE A 119 -12.20 -11.21 54.04
#